data_AF-A0A0P6XMH0-F1
#
_entry.id   AF-A0A0P6XMH0-F1
#
_cell.length_a   1.000
_cell.length_b   1.000
_cell.length_c   1.000
_cell.angle_alpha   90.00
_cell.angle_beta   90.00
_cell.angle_gamma   90.00
#
_symmetry.space_group_name_H-M   'P 1'
#
loop_
_entity.id
_entity.type
_entity.pdbx_description
1 polymer ?
#
loop_
_entity_poly.entity_id
_entity_poly.type
_entity_poly.pdbx_seq_one_letter_code
_entity_poly.pdbx_strand_id
1 'polypeptide(L)'
;MSMEILLTPPLAFLVYLGVSLGILGLGKLLAPPEKHSPLKDSPYASGEEADVTFAAPGYAPFFLVAFFFAVVHLGVLILGTGDLSPRILPYLFGVLLTLIAVILG
;
A
#
# COMPACT_ATOMS: atom_id res chain seq x y z
N MET A 1 -31.04 11.40 -10.74
CA MET A 1 -29.70 11.33 -10.14
C MET A 1 -28.71 11.54 -11.27
N SER A 2 -27.95 12.63 -11.28
CA SER A 2 -26.96 12.89 -12.34
C SER A 2 -25.81 11.89 -12.24
N MET A 3 -25.28 11.45 -13.40
CA MET A 3 -24.16 10.49 -13.49
C MET A 3 -22.96 10.91 -12.62
N GLU A 4 -22.74 12.21 -12.49
CA GLU A 4 -21.70 12.85 -11.68
C GLU A 4 -21.69 12.40 -10.21
N ILE A 5 -22.85 12.11 -9.63
CA ILE A 5 -22.90 11.78 -8.21
C ILE A 5 -22.26 10.40 -7.94
N LEU A 6 -22.41 9.45 -8.87
CA LEU A 6 -21.82 8.11 -8.80
C LEU A 6 -20.29 8.16 -8.86
N LEU A 7 -19.75 9.16 -9.55
CA LEU A 7 -18.31 9.37 -9.72
C LEU A 7 -17.68 10.15 -8.55
N THR A 8 -18.47 10.59 -7.56
CA THR A 8 -17.90 11.20 -6.36
C THR A 8 -17.05 10.17 -5.60
N PRO A 9 -15.86 10.55 -5.08
CA PRO A 9 -14.94 9.60 -4.46
C PRO A 9 -15.57 8.71 -3.35
N PRO A 10 -16.41 9.25 -2.43
CA PRO A 10 -17.04 8.42 -1.41
C PRO A 10 -17.99 7.38 -1.99
N LEU A 11 -18.81 7.76 -2.97
CA LEU A 11 -19.80 6.85 -3.55
C LEU A 11 -19.13 5.82 -4.47
N ALA A 12 -18.16 6.25 -5.29
CA ALA A 12 -17.37 5.34 -6.12
C ALA A 12 -16.65 4.28 -5.25
N PHE A 13 -16.04 4.69 -4.13
CA PHE A 13 -15.43 3.77 -3.18
C PHE A 13 -16.43 2.72 -2.66
N LEU A 14 -17.61 3.15 -2.23
CA LEU A 14 -18.64 2.23 -1.72
C LEU A 14 -19.12 1.24 -2.79
N VAL A 15 -19.26 1.70 -4.04
CA VAL A 15 -19.61 0.83 -5.16
C VAL A 15 -18.52 -0.22 -5.39
N TYR A 16 -17.26 0.19 -5.49
CA TYR A 16 -16.14 -0.74 -5.68
C TYR A 16 -15.99 -1.72 -4.50
N LEU A 17 -16.21 -1.25 -3.27
CA LEU A 17 -16.21 -2.10 -2.09
C LEU A 17 -17.34 -3.14 -2.18
N GLY A 18 -18.56 -2.72 -2.52
CA GLY A 18 -19.70 -3.62 -2.70
C GLY A 18 -19.45 -4.68 -3.77
N VAL A 19 -18.89 -4.27 -4.92
CA VAL A 19 -18.49 -5.20 -6.00
C VAL A 19 -17.42 -6.18 -5.50
N SER A 20 -16.39 -5.70 -4.81
CA SER A 20 -15.29 -6.55 -4.30
C SER A 20 -15.79 -7.57 -3.27
N LEU A 21 -16.67 -7.16 -2.37
CA LEU A 21 -17.33 -8.05 -1.41
C LEU A 21 -18.26 -9.04 -2.12
N GLY A 22 -18.95 -8.62 -3.17
CA GLY A 22 -19.76 -9.49 -4.02
C GLY A 22 -18.92 -10.58 -4.70
N ILE A 23 -17.77 -10.21 -5.27
CA ILE A 23 -16.82 -11.17 -5.87
C ILE A 23 -16.29 -12.13 -4.81
N LEU A 24 -15.88 -11.62 -3.64
CA LEU A 24 -15.41 -12.45 -2.52
C LEU A 24 -16.49 -13.43 -2.05
N GLY A 25 -17.72 -12.95 -1.89
CA GLY A 25 -18.86 -13.77 -1.48
C GLY A 25 -19.22 -14.84 -2.51
N LEU A 26 -19.22 -14.48 -3.79
CA LEU A 26 -19.44 -15.44 -4.88
C LEU A 26 -18.32 -16.48 -4.93
N GLY A 27 -17.06 -16.08 -4.79
CA GLY A 27 -15.92 -16.99 -4.71
C GLY A 27 -16.06 -17.98 -3.55
N LYS A 28 -16.49 -17.51 -2.37
CA LYS A 28 -16.77 -18.37 -1.21
C LYS A 28 -17.96 -19.30 -1.43
N LEU A 29 -19.02 -18.84 -2.10
CA LEU A 29 -20.21 -19.66 -2.39
C LEU A 29 -19.90 -20.80 -3.38
N LEU A 30 -19.02 -20.53 -4.35
CA LEU A 30 -18.59 -21.50 -5.35
C LEU A 30 -17.48 -22.43 -4.85
N ALA A 31 -16.81 -22.07 -3.75
CA ALA A 31 -15.74 -22.88 -3.18
C ALA A 31 -16.30 -24.19 -2.59
N PRO A 32 -15.63 -25.34 -2.80
CA PRO A 32 -15.96 -26.57 -2.10
C PRO A 32 -15.85 -26.40 -0.58
N PRO A 33 -16.61 -27.18 0.21
CA PRO A 33 -16.49 -27.16 1.68
C PRO A 33 -15.04 -27.36 2.13
N GLU A 34 -14.57 -26.47 2.99
CA GLU A 34 -13.23 -26.51 3.51
C GLU A 34 -13.04 -27.73 4.43
N LYS A 35 -12.04 -28.55 4.12
CA LYS A 35 -11.60 -29.64 5.00
C LYS A 35 -10.35 -29.18 5.73
N HIS A 36 -10.55 -28.56 6.88
CA HIS A 36 -9.47 -28.10 7.75
C HIS A 36 -8.55 -29.26 8.13
N SER A 37 -7.26 -28.99 8.13
CA SER A 37 -6.25 -29.91 8.62
C SER A 37 -5.01 -29.10 9.00
N PRO A 38 -4.29 -29.46 10.08
CA PRO A 38 -3.12 -28.69 10.53
C PRO A 38 -2.11 -28.39 9.42
N LEU A 39 -1.91 -29.31 8.47
CA LEU A 39 -1.00 -29.17 7.34
C LEU A 39 -1.47 -28.20 6.23
N LYS A 40 -2.78 -27.96 6.10
CA LYS A 40 -3.33 -26.99 5.14
C LYS A 40 -3.32 -25.57 5.70
N ASP A 41 -3.41 -25.48 7.02
CA ASP A 41 -3.44 -24.22 7.75
C ASP A 41 -2.01 -23.74 8.09
N SER A 42 -1.00 -24.60 7.96
CA SER A 42 0.41 -24.26 8.15
C SER A 42 0.98 -23.43 7.00
N PRO A 43 1.89 -22.47 7.25
CA PRO A 43 2.61 -21.75 6.20
C PRO A 43 3.32 -22.70 5.25
N TYR A 44 3.30 -22.38 3.96
CA TYR A 44 4.02 -23.16 2.97
C TYR A 44 5.53 -22.92 3.10
N ALA A 45 6.26 -23.94 3.55
CA ALA A 45 7.72 -23.94 3.67
C ALA A 45 8.35 -25.08 2.84
N SER A 46 7.87 -25.30 1.61
CA SER A 46 8.38 -26.34 0.69
C SER A 46 8.36 -27.77 1.27
N GLY A 47 7.46 -28.05 2.22
CA GLY A 47 7.35 -29.34 2.90
C GLY A 47 8.19 -29.48 4.17
N GLU A 48 8.93 -28.44 4.56
CA GLU A 48 9.65 -28.37 5.83
C GLU A 48 8.79 -27.74 6.94
N GLU A 49 9.25 -27.87 8.19
CA GLU A 49 8.65 -27.17 9.32
C GLU A 49 8.93 -25.67 9.17
N ALA A 50 7.88 -24.87 9.02
CA ALA A 50 8.01 -23.43 8.86
C ALA A 50 8.57 -22.80 10.14
N ASP A 51 9.59 -21.97 10.01
CA ASP A 51 10.06 -21.14 11.12
C ASP A 51 8.95 -20.16 11.52
N VAL A 52 8.49 -20.27 12.77
CA VAL A 52 7.44 -19.41 13.33
C VAL A 52 7.99 -18.06 13.80
N THR A 53 9.32 -17.91 13.83
CA THR A 53 9.92 -16.62 14.12
C THR A 53 9.98 -15.79 12.84
N PHE A 54 9.36 -14.60 12.89
CA PHE A 54 9.54 -13.56 11.88
C PHE A 54 10.98 -13.03 11.95
N ALA A 55 11.92 -13.81 11.45
CA ALA A 55 13.22 -13.31 11.11
C ALA A 55 13.05 -12.64 9.73
N ALA A 56 12.86 -11.32 9.72
CA ALA A 56 13.12 -10.51 8.54
C ALA A 56 14.52 -9.86 8.64
N PRO A 57 15.62 -10.65 8.70
CA PRO A 57 16.96 -10.09 8.67
C PRO A 57 17.12 -9.39 7.33
N GLY A 58 17.19 -8.06 7.34
CA GLY A 58 17.19 -7.24 6.13
C GLY A 58 16.02 -6.26 5.99
N TYR A 59 15.16 -6.09 7.00
CA TYR A 59 14.15 -5.02 6.96
C TYR A 59 14.76 -3.60 6.97
N ALA A 60 15.97 -3.42 7.53
CA ALA A 60 16.62 -2.11 7.58
C ALA A 60 16.89 -1.50 6.18
N PRO A 61 17.45 -2.24 5.20
CA PRO A 61 17.48 -1.80 3.80
C PRO A 61 16.10 -1.45 3.22
N PHE A 62 15.07 -2.24 3.52
CA PHE A 62 13.71 -1.97 3.06
C PHE A 62 13.15 -0.67 3.64
N PHE A 63 13.42 -0.39 4.91
CA PHE A 63 13.02 0.86 5.56
C PHE A 63 13.59 2.08 4.83
N LEU A 64 14.85 2.04 4.43
CA LEU A 64 15.49 3.15 3.69
C LEU A 64 14.77 3.41 2.37
N VAL A 65 14.45 2.35 1.62
CA VAL A 65 13.72 2.44 0.35
C VAL A 65 12.29 2.96 0.56
N ALA A 66 11.59 2.47 1.59
CA ALA A 66 10.25 2.93 1.92
C ALA A 66 10.23 4.41 2.32
N PHE A 67 11.21 4.85 3.11
CA PHE A 67 11.34 6.24 3.54
C PHE A 67 11.69 7.16 2.37
N PHE A 68 12.60 6.74 1.48
CA PHE A 68 12.87 7.44 0.22
C PHE A 68 11.59 7.65 -0.59
N PHE A 69 10.79 6.58 -0.79
CA PHE A 69 9.54 6.66 -1.53
C PHE A 69 8.54 7.63 -0.88
N ALA A 70 8.41 7.60 0.46
CA ALA A 70 7.52 8.51 1.18
C ALA A 70 7.92 9.99 1.00
N VAL A 71 9.22 10.29 1.01
CA VAL A 71 9.73 11.66 0.81
C VAL A 71 9.53 12.13 -0.63
N VAL A 72 9.78 11.27 -1.63
CA VAL A 72 9.44 11.58 -3.03
C VAL A 72 7.94 11.82 -3.18
N HIS A 73 7.11 10.97 -2.57
CA HIS A 73 5.65 11.11 -2.60
C HIS A 73 5.20 12.46 -2.02
N LEU A 74 5.79 12.90 -0.90
CA LEU A 74 5.56 14.22 -0.34
C LEU A 74 5.95 15.34 -1.32
N GLY A 75 7.09 15.21 -2.01
CA GLY A 75 7.51 16.16 -3.04
C GLY A 75 6.50 16.27 -4.19
N VAL A 76 5.99 15.14 -4.68
CA VAL A 76 4.94 15.10 -5.71
C VAL A 76 3.64 15.73 -5.20
N LEU A 77 3.25 15.48 -3.94
CA LEU A 77 2.06 16.09 -3.35
C LEU A 77 2.18 17.62 -3.27
N ILE A 78 3.34 18.13 -2.83
CA ILE A 78 3.63 19.56 -2.77
C ILE A 78 3.52 20.19 -4.17
N LEU A 79 4.13 19.57 -5.18
CA LEU A 79 4.08 20.05 -6.57
C LEU A 79 2.68 19.96 -7.19
N GLY A 80 1.94 18.88 -6.89
CA GLY A 80 0.64 18.60 -7.49
C GLY A 80 -0.52 19.37 -6.86
N THR A 81 -0.34 19.88 -5.63
CA THR A 81 -1.39 20.64 -4.90
C THR A 81 -1.03 22.10 -4.63
N GLY A 82 0.25 22.47 -4.74
CA GLY A 82 0.72 23.82 -4.51
C GLY A 82 0.67 24.71 -5.75
N ASP A 83 0.67 26.02 -5.53
CA ASP A 83 0.85 27.01 -6.58
C ASP A 83 2.32 27.16 -6.97
N LEU A 84 2.59 27.33 -8.27
CA LEU A 84 3.92 27.64 -8.80
C LEU A 84 4.34 29.07 -8.43
N SER A 85 4.73 29.25 -7.17
CA SER A 85 5.18 30.52 -6.60
C SER A 85 6.45 30.32 -5.78
N PRO A 86 7.26 31.37 -5.55
CA PRO A 86 8.49 31.26 -4.75
C PRO A 86 8.28 30.70 -3.34
N ARG A 87 7.05 30.74 -2.82
CA ARG A 87 6.68 30.18 -1.51
C ARG A 87 6.84 28.66 -1.42
N ILE A 88 6.84 27.94 -2.55
CA ILE A 88 7.01 26.48 -2.58
C ILE A 88 8.48 26.05 -2.40
N LEU A 89 9.43 26.96 -2.68
CA LEU A 89 10.87 26.65 -2.72
C LEU A 89 11.43 26.11 -1.40
N PRO A 90 11.11 26.66 -0.21
CA PRO A 90 11.62 26.11 1.04
C PRO A 90 11.18 24.66 1.27
N TYR A 91 9.96 24.31 0.87
CA TYR A 91 9.44 22.95 1.00
C TYR A 91 10.14 21.98 0.06
N LEU A 92 10.30 22.35 -1.22
CA LEU A 92 11.02 21.53 -2.20
C LEU A 92 12.50 21.38 -1.83
N PHE A 93 13.11 22.43 -1.28
CA PHE A 93 14.48 22.37 -0.79
C PHE A 93 14.60 21.41 0.41
N GLY A 94 13.64 21.44 1.35
CA GLY A 94 13.59 20.48 2.46
C GLY A 94 13.44 19.03 1.99
N VAL A 95 12.59 18.78 0.99
CA VAL A 95 12.45 17.46 0.35
C VAL A 95 13.77 17.04 -0.31
N LEU A 96 14.40 17.91 -1.09
CA LEU A 96 15.70 17.63 -1.73
C LEU A 96 16.78 17.27 -0.71
N LEU A 97 16.92 18.06 0.37
CA LEU A 97 17.90 17.79 1.43
C LEU A 97 17.63 16.45 2.11
N THR A 98 16.36 16.12 2.35
CA THR A 98 15.97 14.84 2.94
C THR A 98 16.31 13.69 2.00
N LEU A 99 16.05 13.81 0.70
CA LEU A 99 16.42 12.79 -0.28
C LEU A 99 17.94 12.59 -0.33
N ILE A 100 18.73 13.68 -0.30
CA ILE A 100 20.19 13.59 -0.24
C ILE A 100 20.63 12.85 1.02
N ALA A 101 20.09 13.18 2.19
CA ALA A 101 20.41 12.50 3.44
C ALA A 101 20.09 11.00 3.37
N VAL A 102 18.92 10.63 2.85
CA VAL A 102 18.49 9.23 2.71
C VAL A 102 19.37 8.44 1.74
N ILE A 103 19.85 9.06 0.65
CA ILE A 103 20.74 8.40 -0.31
C ILE A 103 22.15 8.21 0.27
N LEU A 104 22.64 9.17 1.05
CA LEU A 104 23.99 9.13 1.62
C LEU A 104 24.11 8.23 2.85
N GLY A 105 22.99 7.88 3.50
CA GLY A 105 22.94 7.01 4.68
C GLY A 105 23.30 7.76 5.97
#